data_AF-A0A2V7W197-F1
#
_entry.id   AF-A0A2V7W197-F1
#
_cell.length_a   1.000
_cell.length_b   1.000
_cell.length_c   1.000
_cell.angle_alpha   90.00
_cell.angle_beta   90.00
_cell.angle_gamma   90.00
#
_symmetry.space_group_name_H-M   'P 1'
#
loop_
_entity.id
_entity.type
_entity.pdbx_description
1 polymer ?
#
loop_
_entity_poly.entity_id
_entity_poly.type
_entity_poly.pdbx_seq_one_letter_code
_entity_poly.pdbx_strand_id
1 'polypeptide(L)'
;MVVPSVAAAVDRAHSKIHLHSQPAPGRLAPRAGSRDSQEHASSRMVRRDFDRPRSLLRNRTAEWRARSGRSHRVMRRLILILVLASSTTLAADTLTFKVTGIDCAACGPPLVNALKKVDGVAKARVDTKAMTATVDGASLDREKLRAAVSNAGFVATFAGEQPRDIEPLPADVLKALDIVTYEDGKRVDLAKAMAPGKVTIVDFYADWCGPCHVLEARLQHLMQGKASVALRRINIGKWDNDAAKQATELRAAALPYIRVYNAKGKFVTAVTGGMWDEVLAAIEKAER
;
A
#
# COMPACT_ATOMS: atom_id res chain seq x y z
N MET A 1 23.31 -36.37 51.10
CA MET A 1 21.88 -36.30 50.75
C MET A 1 21.80 -36.27 49.24
N VAL A 2 21.38 -37.39 48.65
CA VAL A 2 21.27 -37.62 47.21
C VAL A 2 19.79 -37.49 46.85
N VAL A 3 19.45 -36.68 45.85
CA VAL A 3 18.11 -36.61 45.27
C VAL A 3 18.27 -36.65 43.74
N PRO A 4 17.49 -37.44 43.00
CA PRO A 4 17.94 -38.03 41.74
C PRO A 4 17.41 -37.34 40.46
N SER A 5 18.14 -37.66 39.39
CA SER A 5 17.78 -37.55 37.98
C SER A 5 16.42 -38.17 37.65
N VAL A 6 15.62 -37.49 36.81
CA VAL A 6 14.53 -38.12 36.06
C VAL A 6 14.63 -37.68 34.60
N ALA A 7 15.07 -38.62 33.78
CA ALA A 7 14.86 -38.65 32.33
C ALA A 7 13.73 -39.64 32.04
N ALA A 8 12.76 -39.26 31.20
CA ALA A 8 11.90 -40.18 30.45
C ALA A 8 11.17 -39.38 29.34
N ALA A 9 11.46 -39.72 28.07
CA ALA A 9 10.54 -40.38 27.11
C ALA A 9 9.64 -39.37 26.38
N VAL A 10 9.98 -38.92 25.17
CA VAL A 10 9.76 -39.60 23.88
C VAL A 10 8.41 -40.29 23.83
N ASP A 11 7.42 -39.62 23.25
CA ASP A 11 6.30 -40.33 22.65
C ASP A 11 5.93 -39.75 21.29
N ARG A 12 5.68 -40.68 20.37
CA ARG A 12 5.72 -40.53 18.92
C ARG A 12 4.31 -40.74 18.41
N ALA A 13 3.55 -39.66 18.20
CA ALA A 13 2.21 -39.75 17.64
C ALA A 13 2.23 -39.51 16.12
N HIS A 14 2.11 -40.61 15.37
CA HIS A 14 1.83 -40.64 13.94
C HIS A 14 0.40 -40.15 13.66
N SER A 15 0.24 -39.15 12.79
CA SER A 15 -1.04 -38.87 12.13
C SER A 15 -0.87 -38.87 10.61
N LYS A 16 -1.59 -39.80 9.99
CA LYS A 16 -1.68 -40.10 8.57
C LYS A 16 -2.24 -38.88 7.81
N ILE A 17 -1.51 -38.40 6.79
CA ILE A 17 -1.81 -38.55 5.35
C ILE A 17 -3.28 -38.31 4.99
N HIS A 18 -3.57 -37.12 4.44
CA HIS A 18 -4.51 -36.97 3.35
C HIS A 18 -3.86 -36.11 2.25
N LEU A 19 -3.33 -36.78 1.23
CA LEU A 19 -3.04 -36.19 -0.07
C LEU A 19 -4.37 -35.79 -0.73
N HIS A 20 -4.48 -34.53 -1.14
CA HIS A 20 -5.40 -34.14 -2.20
C HIS A 20 -4.58 -33.75 -3.43
N SER A 21 -4.68 -34.62 -4.43
CA SER A 21 -4.03 -34.59 -5.71
C SER A 21 -4.57 -33.43 -6.56
N GLN A 22 -3.68 -32.55 -6.99
CA GLN A 22 -3.93 -31.65 -8.13
C GLN A 22 -3.84 -32.45 -9.44
N PRO A 23 -4.60 -32.09 -10.49
CA PRO A 23 -4.22 -32.42 -11.86
C PRO A 23 -3.79 -31.16 -12.63
N ALA A 24 -2.64 -31.28 -13.30
CA ALA A 24 -2.22 -30.47 -14.44
C ALA A 24 -1.46 -31.40 -15.41
N PRO A 25 -1.17 -31.04 -16.68
CA PRO A 25 -1.81 -30.10 -17.60
C PRO A 25 -2.16 -30.74 -18.96
N GLY A 26 -3.19 -30.24 -19.65
CA GLY A 26 -3.48 -30.59 -21.05
C GLY A 26 -2.78 -29.66 -22.03
N ARG A 27 -1.84 -30.18 -22.81
CA ARG A 27 -1.10 -29.47 -23.87
C ARG A 27 -1.53 -30.06 -25.22
N LEU A 28 -2.14 -29.24 -26.09
CA LEU A 28 -2.22 -29.52 -27.53
C LEU A 28 -1.87 -28.23 -28.30
N ALA A 29 -0.92 -28.38 -29.21
CA ALA A 29 -0.33 -27.35 -30.05
C ALA A 29 -1.06 -27.27 -31.42
N PRO A 30 -0.49 -26.67 -32.49
CA PRO A 30 -1.01 -25.46 -33.11
C PRO A 30 -1.62 -25.72 -34.50
N ARG A 31 -2.33 -24.73 -35.05
CA ARG A 31 -2.55 -24.62 -36.50
C ARG A 31 -1.97 -23.33 -37.04
N ALA A 32 -1.00 -23.50 -37.92
CA ALA A 32 -0.42 -22.48 -38.78
C ALA A 32 -1.17 -22.44 -40.12
N GLY A 33 -1.02 -21.31 -40.81
CA GLY A 33 -1.39 -21.11 -42.22
C GLY A 33 -2.47 -20.04 -42.38
N SER A 34 -2.34 -19.04 -43.25
CA SER A 34 -1.26 -18.69 -44.17
C SER A 34 -1.49 -17.26 -44.68
N ARG A 35 -0.42 -16.65 -45.18
CA ARG A 35 -0.39 -15.39 -45.94
C ARG A 35 -1.28 -15.49 -47.19
N ASP A 36 -1.94 -14.38 -47.55
CA ASP A 36 -1.79 -13.71 -48.86
C ASP A 36 -2.65 -12.43 -48.84
N SER A 37 -2.07 -11.24 -48.98
CA SER A 37 -1.57 -10.59 -50.21
C SER A 37 -2.66 -9.76 -50.90
N GLN A 38 -2.25 -8.52 -51.19
CA GLN A 38 -2.94 -7.39 -51.81
C GLN A 38 -3.73 -7.74 -53.08
N GLU A 39 -4.81 -7.01 -53.39
CA GLU A 39 -4.81 -6.06 -54.53
C GLU A 39 -6.12 -5.27 -54.69
N HIS A 40 -5.94 -4.12 -55.32
CA HIS A 40 -6.91 -3.09 -55.65
C HIS A 40 -7.96 -3.53 -56.68
N ALA A 41 -9.20 -3.05 -56.55
CA ALA A 41 -10.04 -2.73 -57.70
C ALA A 41 -11.09 -1.66 -57.34
N SER A 42 -10.91 -0.48 -57.93
CA SER A 42 -11.87 0.62 -58.01
C SER A 42 -13.03 0.24 -58.94
N SER A 43 -14.28 0.52 -58.54
CA SER A 43 -15.29 1.25 -59.35
C SER A 43 -16.73 0.92 -58.99
N ARG A 44 -17.58 1.94 -59.21
CA ARG A 44 -19.06 1.95 -59.32
C ARG A 44 -19.87 2.08 -58.04
N MET A 45 -19.90 3.33 -57.60
CA MET A 45 -21.10 4.12 -57.32
C MET A 45 -22.40 3.53 -57.93
N VAL A 46 -23.30 3.05 -57.07
CA VAL A 46 -24.74 2.96 -57.34
C VAL A 46 -25.45 3.44 -56.09
N ARG A 47 -25.92 4.69 -56.12
CA ARG A 47 -26.89 5.22 -55.17
C ARG A 47 -28.23 4.52 -55.46
N ARG A 48 -28.84 3.92 -54.45
CA ARG A 48 -30.26 3.54 -54.49
C ARG A 48 -30.96 4.29 -53.38
N ASP A 49 -31.60 5.38 -53.80
CA ASP A 49 -32.62 6.10 -53.09
C ASP A 49 -33.77 5.15 -52.76
N PHE A 50 -34.15 5.09 -51.48
CA PHE A 50 -35.35 4.38 -51.04
C PHE A 50 -36.41 5.41 -50.71
N ASP A 51 -37.12 5.81 -51.76
CA ASP A 51 -38.35 6.60 -51.69
C ASP A 51 -39.41 5.85 -50.89
N ARG A 52 -39.93 6.48 -49.83
CA ARG A 52 -41.16 6.06 -49.15
C ARG A 52 -42.32 6.93 -49.63
N PRO A 53 -43.39 6.35 -50.19
CA PRO A 53 -44.47 7.12 -50.77
C PRO A 53 -45.33 7.80 -49.71
N ARG A 54 -45.59 9.08 -50.00
CA ARG A 54 -46.46 10.01 -49.31
C ARG A 54 -47.80 10.02 -50.03
N SER A 55 -48.83 9.34 -49.51
CA SER A 55 -50.23 9.68 -49.78
C SER A 55 -51.14 8.81 -48.93
N LEU A 56 -51.86 9.42 -48.00
CA LEU A 56 -53.29 9.20 -47.70
C LEU A 56 -53.69 10.26 -46.67
N LEU A 57 -53.80 11.50 -47.16
CA LEU A 57 -54.59 12.55 -46.53
C LEU A 57 -56.03 12.38 -47.04
N ARG A 58 -57.00 12.13 -46.14
CA ARG A 58 -58.20 12.97 -46.01
C ARG A 58 -59.22 12.46 -45.00
N ASN A 59 -59.75 13.44 -44.28
CA ASN A 59 -61.11 13.55 -43.74
C ASN A 59 -61.47 12.76 -42.48
N ARG A 60 -61.16 13.34 -41.30
CA ARG A 60 -62.12 13.46 -40.18
C ARG A 60 -61.88 14.77 -39.39
N THR A 61 -61.89 15.91 -40.07
CA THR A 61 -62.01 17.22 -39.44
C THR A 61 -63.46 17.71 -39.55
N ALA A 62 -64.27 17.38 -38.56
CA ALA A 62 -65.51 18.05 -38.12
C ALA A 62 -66.33 17.02 -37.35
N GLU A 63 -66.46 17.20 -36.02
CA GLU A 63 -67.64 16.81 -35.19
C GLU A 63 -67.36 16.60 -33.69
N TRP A 64 -66.17 16.89 -33.16
CA TRP A 64 -65.95 16.85 -31.69
C TRP A 64 -65.75 18.22 -31.04
N ARG A 65 -66.38 19.27 -31.59
CA ARG A 65 -66.37 20.63 -31.01
C ARG A 65 -67.44 20.87 -29.95
N ALA A 66 -67.97 19.84 -29.30
CA ALA A 66 -68.95 20.02 -28.23
C ALA A 66 -68.94 18.84 -27.26
N ARG A 67 -67.99 18.83 -26.31
CA ARG A 67 -68.15 18.14 -25.02
C ARG A 67 -67.03 18.57 -24.05
N SER A 68 -67.43 19.40 -23.08
CA SER A 68 -66.81 19.63 -21.76
C SER A 68 -65.30 19.98 -21.73
N GLY A 69 -64.85 21.21 -21.44
CA GLY A 69 -65.49 22.23 -20.63
C GLY A 69 -65.40 21.96 -19.13
N ARG A 70 -64.27 21.46 -18.58
CA ARG A 70 -63.89 21.68 -17.17
C ARG A 70 -62.48 21.15 -16.85
N SER A 71 -61.73 21.98 -16.13
CA SER A 71 -60.56 21.61 -15.29
C SER A 71 -59.14 21.66 -15.88
N HIS A 72 -58.80 22.73 -16.59
CA HIS A 72 -57.41 23.23 -16.63
C HIS A 72 -57.27 24.41 -15.65
N ARG A 73 -57.26 24.15 -14.34
CA ARG A 73 -56.99 25.18 -13.32
C ARG A 73 -56.31 24.65 -12.04
N VAL A 74 -55.58 23.54 -12.12
CA VAL A 74 -54.74 23.03 -11.02
C VAL A 74 -53.38 22.52 -11.53
N MET A 75 -52.84 23.18 -12.56
CA MET A 75 -51.41 23.13 -12.89
C MET A 75 -50.85 24.50 -12.49
N ARG A 76 -49.78 24.52 -11.67
CA ARG A 76 -49.13 25.70 -11.03
C ARG A 76 -49.73 26.13 -9.69
N ARG A 77 -49.38 25.47 -8.57
CA ARG A 77 -49.25 26.07 -7.20
C ARG A 77 -48.85 25.11 -6.07
N LEU A 78 -48.14 24.00 -6.32
CA LEU A 78 -47.62 23.11 -5.25
C LEU A 78 -46.18 22.63 -5.53
N ILE A 79 -45.29 23.54 -5.94
CA ILE A 79 -43.84 23.32 -5.95
C ILE A 79 -43.23 24.53 -5.25
N LEU A 80 -43.29 24.59 -3.91
CA LEU A 80 -42.53 25.59 -3.13
C LEU A 80 -42.53 25.41 -1.59
N ILE A 81 -43.07 24.34 -1.01
CA ILE A 81 -43.05 24.13 0.46
C ILE A 81 -42.84 22.64 0.72
N LEU A 82 -41.84 22.29 1.56
CA LEU A 82 -41.37 20.95 1.99
C LEU A 82 -40.15 20.33 1.26
N VAL A 83 -39.14 21.13 0.94
CA VAL A 83 -37.74 20.65 0.97
C VAL A 83 -36.98 21.45 2.04
N LEU A 84 -37.47 21.39 3.27
CA LEU A 84 -36.63 21.54 4.46
C LEU A 84 -35.98 20.17 4.68
N ALA A 85 -35.13 19.76 3.72
CA ALA A 85 -34.31 18.58 3.88
C ALA A 85 -33.36 18.86 5.05
N SER A 86 -33.61 18.17 6.16
CA SER A 86 -32.82 18.16 7.36
C SER A 86 -31.33 18.14 6.99
N SER A 87 -30.67 19.28 7.19
CA SER A 87 -29.22 19.31 7.25
C SER A 87 -28.85 18.66 8.57
N THR A 88 -28.85 17.33 8.64
CA THR A 88 -28.09 16.62 9.66
C THR A 88 -26.63 16.92 9.38
N THR A 89 -26.14 17.99 9.99
CA THR A 89 -24.72 18.21 10.17
C THR A 89 -24.20 16.99 10.91
N LEU A 90 -23.63 16.02 10.21
CA LEU A 90 -22.89 14.94 10.84
C LEU A 90 -21.84 15.63 11.72
N ALA A 91 -21.93 15.44 13.03
CA ALA A 91 -20.90 15.91 13.94
C ALA A 91 -19.59 15.27 13.47
N ALA A 92 -18.63 16.10 13.07
CA ALA A 92 -17.33 15.61 12.68
C ALA A 92 -16.60 15.17 13.95
N ASP A 93 -16.33 13.88 14.06
CA ASP A 93 -15.48 13.33 15.10
C ASP A 93 -14.06 13.88 14.90
N THR A 94 -13.43 14.26 16.00
CA THR A 94 -12.01 14.64 16.03
C THR A 94 -11.25 13.58 16.81
N LEU A 95 -10.25 12.98 16.18
CA LEU A 95 -9.39 11.99 16.81
C LEU A 95 -7.94 12.44 16.77
N THR A 96 -7.33 12.53 17.95
CA THR A 96 -5.90 12.82 18.11
C THR A 96 -5.18 11.58 18.64
N PHE A 97 -4.03 11.26 18.07
CA PHE A 97 -3.21 10.11 18.46
C PHE A 97 -1.72 10.41 18.32
N LYS A 98 -0.89 9.67 19.05
CA LYS A 98 0.56 9.81 18.96
C LYS A 98 1.09 9.13 17.71
N VAL A 99 2.14 9.69 17.14
CA VAL A 99 2.83 9.17 15.95
C VAL A 99 4.32 9.07 16.26
N THR A 100 4.81 7.85 16.49
CA THR A 100 6.24 7.62 16.75
C THR A 100 7.05 7.75 15.45
N GLY A 101 8.16 8.48 15.51
CA GLY A 101 9.11 8.67 14.41
C GLY A 101 8.83 9.86 13.49
N ILE A 102 7.86 10.73 13.79
CA ILE A 102 7.45 11.87 12.94
C ILE A 102 8.18 13.20 13.26
N ASP A 103 9.35 13.11 13.87
CA ASP A 103 10.12 14.22 14.46
C ASP A 103 10.72 15.21 13.43
N CYS A 104 10.83 14.81 12.17
CA CYS A 104 11.35 15.66 11.10
C CYS A 104 10.26 16.50 10.40
N ALA A 105 10.57 17.78 10.14
CA ALA A 105 9.65 18.71 9.47
C ALA A 105 9.21 18.23 8.06
N ALA A 106 10.09 17.51 7.34
CA ALA A 106 9.78 16.98 6.02
C ALA A 106 8.86 15.74 6.05
N CYS A 107 8.71 15.09 7.21
CA CYS A 107 7.93 13.86 7.35
C CYS A 107 6.43 14.11 7.51
N GLY A 108 6.03 15.32 7.93
CA GLY A 108 4.62 15.70 8.11
C GLY A 108 3.76 15.61 6.84
N PRO A 109 4.14 16.26 5.72
CA PRO A 109 3.31 16.29 4.51
C PRO A 109 3.00 14.90 3.92
N PRO A 110 3.96 13.96 3.79
CA PRO A 110 3.66 12.59 3.36
C PRO A 110 2.62 11.89 4.25
N LEU A 111 2.74 12.03 5.58
CA LEU A 111 1.79 11.43 6.51
C LEU A 111 0.40 12.05 6.41
N VAL A 112 0.29 13.38 6.29
CA VAL A 112 -1.00 14.06 6.06
C VAL A 112 -1.64 13.55 4.76
N ASN A 113 -0.86 13.39 3.70
CA ASN A 113 -1.36 12.86 2.42
C ASN A 113 -1.82 11.40 2.51
N ALA A 114 -1.15 10.58 3.33
CA ALA A 114 -1.57 9.21 3.59
C ALA A 114 -2.89 9.17 4.37
N LEU A 115 -3.00 9.95 5.45
CA LEU A 115 -4.20 10.01 6.30
C LEU A 115 -5.43 10.53 5.55
N LYS A 116 -5.27 11.51 4.65
CA LYS A 116 -6.37 12.03 3.81
C LYS A 116 -6.97 11.01 2.84
N LYS A 117 -6.25 9.91 2.55
CA LYS A 117 -6.73 8.82 1.68
C LYS A 117 -7.55 7.78 2.45
N VAL A 118 -7.58 7.86 3.79
CA VAL A 118 -8.36 6.95 4.62
C VAL A 118 -9.83 7.34 4.55
N ASP A 119 -10.69 6.38 4.23
CA ASP A 119 -12.15 6.58 4.20
C ASP A 119 -12.64 7.19 5.52
N GLY A 120 -13.50 8.20 5.41
CA GLY A 120 -14.06 8.91 6.55
C GLY A 120 -13.24 10.11 7.03
N VAL A 121 -11.97 10.25 6.63
CA VAL A 121 -11.14 11.42 6.98
C VAL A 121 -11.47 12.61 6.08
N ALA A 122 -11.96 13.70 6.67
CA ALA A 122 -12.22 14.96 5.98
C ALA A 122 -11.01 15.91 6.04
N LYS A 123 -10.32 15.94 7.18
CA LYS A 123 -9.11 16.76 7.40
C LYS A 123 -8.09 15.98 8.20
N ALA A 124 -6.81 16.16 7.89
CA ALA A 124 -5.69 15.60 8.65
C ALA A 124 -4.64 16.68 8.89
N ARG A 125 -4.09 16.71 10.10
CA ARG A 125 -3.03 17.61 10.55
C ARG A 125 -2.01 16.81 11.34
N VAL A 126 -0.75 17.18 11.23
CA VAL A 126 0.37 16.57 11.96
C VAL A 126 1.14 17.66 12.66
N ASP A 127 1.43 17.45 13.93
CA ASP A 127 2.36 18.26 14.71
C ASP A 127 3.61 17.41 14.96
N THR A 128 4.69 17.75 14.26
CA THR A 128 5.97 17.03 14.34
C THR A 128 6.70 17.31 15.65
N LYS A 129 6.42 18.43 16.32
CA LYS A 129 7.03 18.76 17.62
C LYS A 129 6.33 17.99 18.74
N ALA A 130 5.00 17.95 18.71
CA ALA A 130 4.22 17.18 19.67
C ALA A 130 4.19 15.68 19.35
N MET A 131 4.67 15.28 18.16
CA MET A 131 4.59 13.91 17.63
C MET A 131 3.16 13.36 17.65
N THR A 132 2.21 14.18 17.18
CA THR A 132 0.80 13.80 17.13
C THR A 132 0.21 14.03 15.75
N ALA A 133 -0.81 13.26 15.42
CA ALA A 133 -1.71 13.52 14.30
C ALA A 133 -3.12 13.76 14.82
N THR A 134 -3.83 14.68 14.19
CA THR A 134 -5.25 14.93 14.43
C THR A 134 -6.01 14.79 13.12
N VAL A 135 -7.05 13.95 13.13
CA VAL A 135 -7.95 13.76 12.00
C VAL A 135 -9.37 14.17 12.38
N ASP A 136 -10.02 14.90 11.49
CA ASP A 136 -11.44 15.23 11.58
C ASP A 136 -12.18 14.43 10.52
N GLY A 137 -13.35 13.90 10.85
CA GLY A 137 -14.11 13.11 9.89
C GLY A 137 -15.35 12.48 10.47
N ALA A 138 -15.91 11.51 9.75
CA ALA A 138 -17.04 10.73 10.20
C ALA A 138 -16.67 9.25 10.22
N SER A 139 -17.07 8.53 11.28
CA SER A 139 -16.80 7.08 11.40
C SER A 139 -15.30 6.75 11.26
N LEU A 140 -14.47 7.45 12.03
CA LEU A 140 -13.00 7.31 11.98
C LEU A 140 -12.56 5.92 12.48
N ASP A 141 -12.14 5.06 11.56
CA ASP A 141 -11.65 3.72 11.85
C ASP A 141 -10.16 3.75 12.28
N ARG A 142 -9.91 3.39 13.54
CA ARG A 142 -8.55 3.36 14.12
C ARG A 142 -7.62 2.38 13.41
N GLU A 143 -8.12 1.24 12.95
CA GLU A 143 -7.30 0.24 12.25
C GLU A 143 -6.89 0.74 10.87
N LYS A 144 -7.80 1.34 10.11
CA LYS A 144 -7.45 1.96 8.82
C LYS A 144 -6.46 3.11 8.98
N LEU A 145 -6.65 3.96 9.99
CA LEU A 145 -5.72 5.04 10.33
C LEU A 145 -4.35 4.48 10.71
N ARG A 146 -4.30 3.45 11.56
CA ARG A 146 -3.05 2.79 11.96
C ARG A 146 -2.34 2.19 10.76
N ALA A 147 -3.06 1.51 9.87
CA ALA A 147 -2.49 0.95 8.65
C ALA A 147 -1.89 2.04 7.75
N ALA A 148 -2.59 3.16 7.56
CA ALA A 148 -2.07 4.29 6.77
C ALA A 148 -0.81 4.91 7.39
N VAL A 149 -0.78 5.09 8.72
CA VAL A 149 0.38 5.61 9.46
C VAL A 149 1.54 4.60 9.40
N SER A 150 1.23 3.32 9.55
CA SER A 150 2.19 2.21 9.46
C SER A 150 2.87 2.17 8.10
N ASN A 151 2.09 2.20 7.02
CA ASN A 151 2.61 2.20 5.66
C ASN A 151 3.42 3.47 5.35
N ALA A 152 3.07 4.60 5.95
CA ALA A 152 3.87 5.83 5.84
C ALA A 152 5.22 5.78 6.59
N GLY A 153 5.53 4.69 7.31
CA GLY A 153 6.80 4.49 8.01
C GLY A 153 6.80 4.90 9.48
N PHE A 154 5.62 5.12 10.07
CA PHE A 154 5.47 5.58 11.47
C PHE A 154 4.59 4.62 12.28
N VAL A 155 4.47 4.86 13.60
CA VAL A 155 3.57 4.07 14.47
C VAL A 155 2.50 4.96 15.08
N ALA A 156 1.23 4.64 14.85
CA ALA A 156 0.11 5.27 15.53
C ALA A 156 -0.17 4.59 16.87
N THR A 157 -0.24 5.39 17.94
CA THR A 157 -0.67 4.94 19.27
C THR A 157 -1.86 5.77 19.72
N PHE A 158 -3.03 5.13 19.83
CA PHE A 158 -4.27 5.79 20.26
C PHE A 158 -4.39 5.76 21.78
N ALA A 159 -5.28 6.58 22.33
CA ALA A 159 -5.51 6.64 23.77
C ALA A 159 -5.88 5.26 24.34
N GLY A 160 -5.15 4.83 25.37
CA GLY A 160 -5.31 3.52 26.03
C GLY A 160 -4.53 2.37 25.40
N GLU A 161 -3.73 2.62 24.36
CA GLU A 161 -2.95 1.58 23.68
C GLU A 161 -1.44 1.74 23.91
N GLN A 162 -0.70 0.66 23.67
CA GLN A 162 0.76 0.67 23.56
C GLN A 162 1.18 0.68 22.08
N PRO A 163 2.38 1.21 21.76
CA PRO A 163 2.94 1.11 20.41
C PRO A 163 3.05 -0.35 19.97
N ARG A 164 2.69 -0.64 18.72
CA ARG A 164 2.75 -2.00 18.15
C ARG A 164 3.92 -2.12 17.19
N ASP A 165 4.46 -3.34 17.09
CA ASP A 165 5.45 -3.77 16.09
C ASP A 165 6.79 -3.01 16.12
N ILE A 166 7.09 -2.33 17.24
CA ILE A 166 8.35 -1.61 17.48
C ILE A 166 8.90 -1.79 18.90
N GLU A 167 8.35 -2.72 19.68
CA GLU A 167 8.88 -3.02 21.02
C GLU A 167 10.33 -3.54 20.88
N PRO A 168 11.31 -3.03 21.64
CA PRO A 168 12.67 -3.54 21.57
C PRO A 168 12.73 -5.04 21.80
N LEU A 169 13.42 -5.75 20.90
CA LEU A 169 13.64 -7.16 21.07
C LEU A 169 14.65 -7.44 22.19
N PRO A 170 14.54 -8.60 22.88
CA PRO A 170 15.56 -9.03 23.82
C PRO A 170 16.96 -9.07 23.17
N ALA A 171 17.97 -8.65 23.93
CA ALA A 171 19.32 -8.46 23.40
C ALA A 171 19.97 -9.77 22.87
N ASP A 172 19.62 -10.92 23.45
CA ASP A 172 20.02 -12.24 22.97
C ASP A 172 19.40 -12.56 21.61
N VAL A 173 18.14 -12.18 21.39
CA VAL A 173 17.50 -12.34 20.08
C VAL A 173 18.15 -11.42 19.05
N LEU A 174 18.40 -10.15 19.38
CA LEU A 174 19.08 -9.22 18.47
C LEU A 174 20.46 -9.72 18.04
N LYS A 175 21.23 -10.32 18.96
CA LYS A 175 22.55 -10.90 18.66
C LYS A 175 22.49 -12.11 17.73
N ALA A 176 21.35 -12.80 17.67
CA ALA A 176 21.16 -13.96 16.78
C ALA A 176 20.76 -13.55 15.35
N LEU A 177 20.33 -12.30 15.14
CA LEU A 177 19.95 -11.79 13.82
C LEU A 177 21.20 -11.52 12.97
N ASP A 178 21.10 -11.78 11.66
CA ASP A 178 22.16 -11.46 10.70
C ASP A 178 22.12 -9.95 10.35
N ILE A 179 22.58 -9.14 11.30
CA ILE A 179 22.66 -7.69 11.19
C ILE A 179 24.13 -7.28 11.23
N VAL A 180 24.57 -6.51 10.24
CA VAL A 180 25.88 -5.86 10.24
C VAL A 180 25.67 -4.35 10.09
N THR A 181 26.31 -3.58 10.95
CA THR A 181 26.21 -2.12 10.96
C THR A 181 27.56 -1.49 10.64
N TYR A 182 27.56 -0.51 9.74
CA TYR A 182 28.72 0.28 9.33
C TYR A 182 28.54 1.72 9.84
N GLU A 183 29.32 2.09 10.85
CA GLU A 183 29.15 3.34 11.63
C GLU A 183 30.16 4.44 11.28
N ASP A 184 31.19 4.14 10.50
CA ASP A 184 32.34 5.04 10.31
C ASP A 184 32.15 6.10 9.22
N GLY A 185 30.95 6.20 8.66
CA GLY A 185 30.60 7.14 7.59
C GLY A 185 31.34 6.89 6.27
N LYS A 186 32.03 5.75 6.12
CA LYS A 186 32.74 5.38 4.90
C LYS A 186 31.84 4.67 3.91
N ARG A 187 32.22 4.75 2.63
CA ARG A 187 31.61 3.96 1.57
C ARG A 187 31.77 2.46 1.84
N VAL A 188 30.68 1.71 1.67
CA VAL A 188 30.66 0.25 1.82
C VAL A 188 30.75 -0.44 0.47
N ASP A 189 31.58 -1.46 0.35
CA ASP A 189 31.58 -2.36 -0.81
C ASP A 189 30.36 -3.27 -0.75
N LEU A 190 29.27 -2.85 -1.41
CA LEU A 190 27.99 -3.57 -1.35
C LEU A 190 28.09 -5.00 -1.87
N ALA A 191 28.97 -5.28 -2.83
CA ALA A 191 29.13 -6.64 -3.35
C ALA A 191 29.68 -7.59 -2.28
N LYS A 192 30.60 -7.09 -1.43
CA LYS A 192 31.14 -7.86 -0.29
C LYS A 192 30.23 -7.89 0.92
N ALA A 193 29.33 -6.91 1.05
CA ALA A 193 28.37 -6.85 2.16
C ALA A 193 27.19 -7.84 1.99
N MET A 194 26.98 -8.41 0.80
CA MET A 194 25.90 -9.37 0.57
C MET A 194 26.01 -10.61 1.45
N ALA A 195 24.88 -11.07 2.00
CA ALA A 195 24.79 -12.33 2.72
C ALA A 195 24.49 -13.47 1.72
N PRO A 196 25.44 -14.38 1.44
CA PRO A 196 25.22 -15.43 0.46
C PRO A 196 24.04 -16.33 0.85
N GLY A 197 23.13 -16.57 -0.11
CA GLY A 197 21.94 -17.41 0.12
C GLY A 197 20.79 -16.72 0.85
N LYS A 198 20.92 -15.44 1.21
CA LYS A 198 19.88 -14.66 1.90
C LYS A 198 19.46 -13.43 1.11
N VAL A 199 18.20 -13.03 1.25
CA VAL A 199 17.79 -11.69 0.84
C VAL A 199 18.53 -10.69 1.70
N THR A 200 19.31 -9.81 1.08
CA THR A 200 20.08 -8.80 1.79
C THR A 200 19.39 -7.44 1.64
N ILE A 201 18.99 -6.86 2.77
CA ILE A 201 18.46 -5.51 2.87
C ILE A 201 19.62 -4.60 3.23
N VAL A 202 19.89 -3.60 2.40
CA VAL A 202 20.84 -2.52 2.69
C VAL A 202 20.03 -1.29 3.10
N ASP A 203 20.19 -0.86 4.34
CA ASP A 203 19.51 0.28 4.94
C ASP A 203 20.49 1.43 5.13
N PHE A 204 20.36 2.49 4.32
CA PHE A 204 21.04 3.75 4.59
C PHE A 204 20.18 4.56 5.57
N TYR A 205 20.72 4.81 6.76
CA TYR A 205 20.01 5.43 7.88
C TYR A 205 20.85 6.52 8.55
N ALA A 206 20.26 7.20 9.53
CA ALA A 206 20.98 8.07 10.45
C ALA A 206 20.34 8.04 11.84
N ASP A 207 21.12 8.26 12.89
CA ASP A 207 20.63 8.19 14.28
C ASP A 207 19.61 9.28 14.62
N TRP A 208 19.66 10.42 13.92
CA TRP A 208 18.71 11.52 14.09
C TRP A 208 17.40 11.33 13.31
N CYS A 209 17.23 10.21 12.59
CA CYS A 209 16.08 9.94 11.75
C CYS A 209 15.06 9.03 12.47
N GLY A 210 13.98 9.61 13.00
CA GLY A 210 12.90 8.85 13.65
C GLY A 210 12.33 7.67 12.84
N PRO A 211 11.99 7.84 11.53
CA PRO A 211 11.46 6.75 10.72
C PRO A 211 12.47 5.60 10.52
N CYS A 212 13.76 5.90 10.56
CA CYS A 212 14.81 4.90 10.43
C CYS A 212 14.80 3.93 11.62
N HIS A 213 14.59 4.43 12.84
CA HIS A 213 14.46 3.60 14.05
C HIS A 213 13.18 2.75 14.04
N VAL A 214 12.07 3.32 13.56
CA VAL A 214 10.81 2.56 13.39
C VAL A 214 11.01 1.42 12.41
N LEU A 215 11.65 1.69 11.27
CA LEU A 215 11.91 0.69 10.25
C LEU A 215 12.88 -0.38 10.75
N GLU A 216 13.95 0.00 11.46
CA GLU A 216 14.88 -0.95 12.06
C GLU A 216 14.15 -1.93 12.98
N ALA A 217 13.34 -1.43 13.92
CA ALA A 217 12.61 -2.28 14.85
C ALA A 217 11.69 -3.27 14.10
N ARG A 218 10.95 -2.80 13.09
CA ARG A 218 10.09 -3.66 12.28
C ARG A 218 10.86 -4.73 11.51
N LEU A 219 12.02 -4.38 10.94
CA LEU A 219 12.89 -5.34 10.26
C LEU A 219 13.45 -6.38 11.23
N GLN A 220 13.85 -5.97 12.44
CA GLN A 220 14.29 -6.90 13.48
C GLN A 220 13.18 -7.89 13.86
N HIS A 221 11.94 -7.42 14.09
CA HIS A 221 10.76 -8.28 14.33
C HIS A 221 10.50 -9.23 13.17
N LEU A 222 10.55 -8.75 11.92
CA LEU A 222 10.41 -9.60 10.73
C LEU A 222 11.46 -10.71 10.69
N MET A 223 12.72 -10.37 10.99
CA MET A 223 13.84 -11.31 10.92
C MET A 223 13.78 -12.42 11.99
N GLN A 224 13.11 -12.20 13.14
CA GLN A 224 12.90 -13.27 14.13
C GLN A 224 12.16 -14.49 13.53
N GLY A 225 11.24 -14.25 12.60
CA GLY A 225 10.49 -15.30 11.89
C GLY A 225 11.07 -15.67 10.52
N LYS A 226 12.14 -15.00 10.07
CA LYS A 226 12.61 -15.07 8.68
C LYS A 226 14.15 -15.04 8.60
N ALA A 227 14.78 -16.18 8.93
CA ALA A 227 16.23 -16.37 8.87
C ALA A 227 16.83 -16.25 7.44
N SER A 228 15.98 -16.26 6.39
CA SER A 228 16.35 -16.02 5.00
C SER A 228 16.69 -14.56 4.69
N VAL A 229 16.52 -13.64 5.64
CA VAL A 229 16.80 -12.22 5.49
C VAL A 229 18.02 -11.82 6.31
N ALA A 230 18.86 -10.96 5.72
CA ALA A 230 19.99 -10.32 6.37
C ALA A 230 19.88 -8.80 6.22
N LEU A 231 20.33 -8.05 7.22
CA LEU A 231 20.29 -6.60 7.24
C LEU A 231 21.70 -6.02 7.28
N ARG A 232 21.96 -5.04 6.43
CA ARG A 232 23.21 -4.28 6.34
C ARG A 232 22.87 -2.82 6.54
N ARG A 233 23.16 -2.30 7.73
CA ARG A 233 22.86 -0.92 8.10
C ARG A 233 24.07 -0.06 7.85
N ILE A 234 23.92 1.00 7.07
CA ILE A 234 24.98 1.94 6.73
C ILE A 234 24.58 3.28 7.31
N ASN A 235 25.24 3.67 8.40
CA ASN A 235 25.00 4.95 9.04
C ASN A 235 25.62 6.04 8.19
N ILE A 236 24.77 6.91 7.64
CA ILE A 236 25.24 8.07 6.90
C ILE A 236 25.50 9.25 7.82
N GLY A 237 25.12 9.23 9.10
CA GLY A 237 25.39 10.30 10.07
C GLY A 237 25.11 11.69 9.51
N LYS A 238 26.17 12.37 9.06
CA LYS A 238 26.08 13.67 8.37
C LYS A 238 26.11 13.51 6.85
N TRP A 239 25.43 14.39 6.13
CA TRP A 239 25.33 14.37 4.67
C TRP A 239 26.65 14.63 3.91
N ASP A 240 27.73 15.00 4.60
CA ASP A 240 29.01 15.40 4.02
C ASP A 240 30.09 14.28 3.97
N ASN A 241 29.72 13.03 4.24
CA ASN A 241 30.65 11.89 4.21
C ASN A 241 30.46 10.95 3.01
N ASP A 242 31.30 9.93 2.91
CA ASP A 242 31.34 9.04 1.74
C ASP A 242 30.20 8.02 1.71
N ALA A 243 29.66 7.62 2.87
CA ALA A 243 28.43 6.82 2.94
C ALA A 243 27.22 7.59 2.40
N ALA A 244 27.08 8.87 2.76
CA ALA A 244 26.03 9.75 2.26
C ALA A 244 26.15 9.99 0.74
N LYS A 245 27.37 10.22 0.24
CA LYS A 245 27.65 10.30 -1.21
C LYS A 245 27.26 9.02 -1.93
N GLN A 246 27.63 7.86 -1.38
CA GLN A 246 27.23 6.57 -1.92
C GLN A 246 25.71 6.42 -2.00
N ALA A 247 24.98 6.78 -0.93
CA ALA A 247 23.53 6.74 -0.95
C ALA A 247 22.96 7.62 -2.07
N THR A 248 23.51 8.82 -2.25
CA THR A 248 23.10 9.78 -3.29
C THR A 248 23.39 9.26 -4.71
N GLU A 249 24.57 8.68 -4.95
CA GLU A 249 24.93 8.01 -6.23
C GLU A 249 23.97 6.86 -6.55
N LEU A 250 23.52 6.16 -5.51
CA LEU A 250 22.53 5.09 -5.61
C LEU A 250 21.09 5.61 -5.76
N ARG A 251 20.91 6.93 -5.83
CA ARG A 251 19.64 7.66 -6.00
C ARG A 251 18.75 7.71 -4.75
N ALA A 252 19.35 7.76 -3.56
CA ALA A 252 18.63 8.08 -2.34
C ALA A 252 18.05 9.51 -2.44
N ALA A 253 16.73 9.65 -2.24
CA ALA A 253 16.06 10.95 -2.21
C ALA A 253 15.65 11.38 -0.79
N ALA A 254 15.55 10.43 0.15
CA ALA A 254 15.25 10.65 1.55
C ALA A 254 15.71 9.44 2.38
N LEU A 255 15.84 9.63 3.70
CA LEU A 255 16.02 8.54 4.66
C LEU A 255 14.67 8.05 5.22
N PRO A 256 14.59 6.79 5.68
CA PRO A 256 15.55 5.72 5.38
C PRO A 256 15.54 5.39 3.88
N TYR A 257 16.67 4.97 3.35
CA TYR A 257 16.78 4.54 1.96
C TYR A 257 17.19 3.08 1.88
N ILE A 258 16.25 2.25 1.44
CA ILE A 258 16.37 0.80 1.46
C ILE A 258 16.67 0.29 0.08
N ARG A 259 17.65 -0.60 -0.04
CA ARG A 259 17.91 -1.37 -1.26
C ARG A 259 17.81 -2.85 -0.94
N VAL A 260 17.04 -3.58 -1.73
CA VAL A 260 16.83 -5.01 -1.53
C VAL A 260 17.55 -5.79 -2.64
N TYR A 261 18.30 -6.79 -2.21
CA TYR A 261 19.06 -7.71 -3.05
C TYR A 261 18.58 -9.15 -2.79
N ASN A 262 18.51 -9.96 -3.84
CA ASN A 262 18.12 -11.37 -3.70
C ASN A 262 19.26 -12.24 -3.15
N ALA A 263 18.98 -13.52 -2.92
CA ALA A 263 19.94 -14.52 -2.41
C ALA A 263 21.22 -14.69 -3.25
N LYS A 264 21.23 -14.21 -4.51
CA LYS A 264 22.39 -14.22 -5.42
C LYS A 264 23.16 -12.90 -5.41
N GLY A 265 22.81 -11.96 -4.52
CA GLY A 265 23.40 -10.63 -4.46
C GLY A 265 22.96 -9.70 -5.60
N LYS A 266 21.93 -10.05 -6.38
CA LYS A 266 21.42 -9.21 -7.47
C LYS A 266 20.45 -8.17 -6.91
N PHE A 267 20.63 -6.91 -7.30
CA PHE A 267 19.71 -5.83 -6.97
C PHE A 267 18.28 -6.10 -7.51
N VAL A 268 17.28 -5.93 -6.66
CA VAL A 268 15.86 -6.17 -6.97
C VAL A 268 15.11 -4.85 -7.11
N THR A 269 15.16 -4.01 -6.07
CA THR A 269 14.50 -2.70 -6.04
C THR A 269 15.04 -1.86 -4.88
N ALA A 270 14.69 -0.58 -4.87
CA ALA A 270 14.91 0.32 -3.75
C ALA A 270 13.57 0.90 -3.26
N VAL A 271 13.50 1.25 -1.98
CA VAL A 271 12.34 1.89 -1.33
C VAL A 271 12.85 3.13 -0.60
N THR A 272 12.25 4.28 -0.88
CA THR A 272 12.60 5.55 -0.24
C THR A 272 11.61 5.85 0.88
N GLY A 273 12.11 6.30 2.04
CA GLY A 273 11.30 6.65 3.20
C GLY A 273 10.82 5.45 4.03
N GLY A 274 11.20 4.22 3.65
CA GLY A 274 10.89 3.02 4.44
C GLY A 274 9.41 2.66 4.50
N MET A 275 8.65 2.96 3.43
CA MET A 275 7.22 2.64 3.38
C MET A 275 7.00 1.14 3.54
N TRP A 276 6.31 0.75 4.61
CA TRP A 276 6.39 -0.62 5.12
C TRP A 276 5.87 -1.67 4.13
N ASP A 277 4.76 -1.39 3.44
CA ASP A 277 4.21 -2.33 2.46
C ASP A 277 5.14 -2.46 1.24
N GLU A 278 5.81 -1.39 0.84
CA GLU A 278 6.80 -1.41 -0.25
C GLU A 278 8.05 -2.21 0.14
N VAL A 279 8.50 -2.09 1.39
CA VAL A 279 9.60 -2.89 1.94
C VAL A 279 9.24 -4.38 1.95
N LEU A 280 8.05 -4.74 2.46
CA LEU A 280 7.59 -6.12 2.47
C LEU A 280 7.47 -6.70 1.05
N ALA A 281 6.86 -5.95 0.13
CA ALA A 281 6.74 -6.38 -1.27
C ALA A 281 8.11 -6.53 -1.96
N ALA A 282 9.09 -5.68 -1.61
CA ALA A 282 10.45 -5.78 -2.11
C ALA A 282 11.16 -7.05 -1.61
N ILE A 283 10.99 -7.40 -0.33
CA ILE A 283 11.53 -8.62 0.28
C ILE A 283 10.90 -9.85 -0.36
N GLU A 284 9.57 -9.91 -0.45
CA GLU A 284 8.86 -11.04 -1.08
C GLU A 284 9.31 -11.22 -2.55
N LYS A 285 9.48 -10.12 -3.28
CA LYS A 285 10.01 -10.17 -4.65
C LYS A 285 11.44 -10.69 -4.73
N ALA A 286 12.26 -10.44 -3.71
CA ALA A 286 13.65 -10.89 -3.67
C ALA A 286 13.81 -12.36 -3.25
N GLU A 287 12.79 -12.95 -2.62
CA GLU A 287 12.74 -14.36 -2.26
C GLU A 287 12.32 -15.28 -3.42
N ARG A 288 11.71 -14.72 -4.47
CA ARG A 288 11.36 -15.42 -5.71
C ARG A 288 12.58 -15.65 -6.62
#